data_AF-A0A832UIX8-F1
#
_entry.id   AF-A0A832UIX8-F1
#
_cell.length_a   1.000
_cell.length_b   1.000
_cell.length_c   1.000
_cell.angle_alpha   90.00
_cell.angle_beta   90.00
_cell.angle_gamma   90.00
#
_symmetry.space_group_name_H-M   'P 1'
#
loop_
_entity.id
_entity.type
_entity.pdbx_description
1 polymer ?
#
loop_
_entity_poly.entity_id
_entity_poly.type
_entity_poly.pdbx_seq_one_letter_code
_entity_poly.pdbx_strand_id
1 'polypeptide(L)'
;MKRALLIIAIILLLSPIGAKTASAAEYPTAPLGSADSMMQFVEWLVELGRELIGIFTSAMDLLGLSNETHVGDMLTTLDDGMSLVNTTKSQD
;
A
#
# COMPACT_ATOMS: atom_id res chain seq x y z
N MET A 1 38.52 -4.14 -8.02
CA MET A 1 37.93 -2.78 -7.93
C MET A 1 36.85 -2.51 -8.98
N LYS A 2 37.02 -2.88 -10.27
CA LYS A 2 36.00 -2.63 -11.32
C LYS A 2 34.63 -3.31 -11.11
N ARG A 3 34.58 -4.46 -10.43
CA ARG A 3 33.32 -5.20 -10.18
C ARG A 3 32.46 -4.60 -9.06
N ALA A 4 33.07 -4.01 -8.04
CA ALA A 4 32.35 -3.37 -6.93
C ALA A 4 31.65 -2.08 -7.37
N LEU A 5 32.29 -1.31 -8.25
CA LEU A 5 31.71 -0.13 -8.89
C LEU A 5 30.47 -0.46 -9.74
N LEU A 6 30.46 -1.63 -10.37
CA LEU A 6 29.35 -2.08 -11.23
C LEU A 6 28.11 -2.46 -10.40
N ILE A 7 28.32 -3.08 -9.23
CA ILE A 7 27.24 -3.41 -8.29
C ILE A 7 26.63 -2.13 -7.69
N ILE A 8 27.47 -1.17 -7.28
CA ILE A 8 27.02 0.13 -6.76
C ILE A 8 26.26 0.92 -7.82
N ALA A 9 26.70 0.86 -9.08
CA ALA A 9 26.00 1.51 -10.20
C ALA A 9 24.62 0.87 -10.47
N ILE A 10 24.47 -0.46 -10.33
CA ILE A 10 23.17 -1.15 -10.46
C ILE A 10 22.22 -0.75 -9.33
N ILE A 11 22.72 -0.68 -8.09
CA ILE A 11 21.92 -0.25 -6.92
C ILE A 11 21.47 1.21 -7.07
N LEU A 12 22.35 2.09 -7.57
CA LEU A 12 22.03 3.50 -7.83
C LEU A 12 21.10 3.71 -9.05
N LEU A 13 21.18 2.87 -10.07
CA LEU A 13 20.31 2.93 -11.25
C LEU A 13 18.91 2.34 -11.01
N LEU A 14 18.76 1.43 -10.04
CA LEU A 14 17.45 0.96 -9.55
C LEU A 14 16.77 1.95 -8.59
N SER A 15 17.47 3.02 -8.18
CA SER A 15 17.01 3.94 -7.13
C SER A 15 15.85 4.89 -7.49
N PRO A 16 15.31 4.99 -8.73
CA PRO A 16 14.07 5.74 -8.94
C PRO A 16 12.90 4.86 -9.41
N ILE A 17 12.97 3.54 -9.29
CA ILE A 17 11.80 2.70 -9.57
C ILE A 17 10.90 2.71 -8.33
N GLY A 18 10.06 3.74 -8.26
CA GLY A 18 8.74 3.58 -7.68
C GLY A 18 8.67 3.60 -6.15
N ALA A 19 9.55 4.33 -5.46
CA ALA A 19 9.10 4.97 -4.22
C ALA A 19 8.10 6.08 -4.60
N LYS A 20 6.93 5.67 -5.12
CA LYS A 20 5.71 6.46 -5.08
C LYS A 20 5.48 6.58 -3.59
N THR A 21 6.02 7.66 -3.01
CA THR A 21 5.83 7.98 -1.60
C THR A 21 4.33 7.85 -1.37
N ALA A 22 3.94 6.82 -0.63
CA ALA A 22 2.59 6.68 -0.16
C ALA A 22 2.25 8.04 0.47
N SER A 23 1.33 8.75 -0.18
CA SER A 23 0.99 10.11 0.17
C SER A 23 0.15 10.00 1.42
N ALA A 24 0.81 9.82 2.57
CA ALA A 24 0.20 9.50 3.85
C ALA A 24 -1.15 10.20 3.97
N ALA A 25 -2.22 9.41 3.94
CA ALA A 25 -3.59 9.90 4.02
C ALA A 25 -3.70 11.02 5.06
N GLU A 26 -4.21 12.18 4.64
CA GLU A 26 -4.36 13.34 5.52
C GLU A 26 -5.26 12.97 6.71
N TYR A 27 -4.83 13.34 7.92
CA TYR A 27 -5.57 13.00 9.14
C TYR A 27 -6.99 13.61 9.12
N PRO A 28 -8.01 12.87 9.60
CA PRO A 28 -9.38 13.35 9.62
C PRO A 28 -9.55 14.59 10.51
N THR A 29 -10.39 15.54 10.09
CA THR A 29 -10.55 16.87 10.72
C THR A 29 -11.84 17.04 11.51
N ALA A 30 -12.73 16.03 11.49
CA ALA A 30 -13.99 16.07 12.22
C ALA A 30 -13.80 16.14 13.76
N PRO A 31 -14.72 16.80 14.50
CA PRO A 31 -14.69 16.83 15.96
C PRO A 31 -14.81 15.42 16.56
N LEU A 32 -13.84 15.04 17.39
CA LEU A 32 -13.81 13.73 18.05
C LEU A 32 -15.12 13.42 18.78
N GLY A 33 -15.66 12.22 18.58
CA GLY A 33 -16.85 11.72 19.27
C GLY A 33 -18.17 11.90 18.53
N SER A 34 -18.16 12.45 17.31
CA SER A 34 -19.33 12.46 16.40
C SER A 34 -19.36 11.21 15.51
N ALA A 35 -20.53 10.86 14.97
CA ALA A 35 -20.65 9.83 13.94
C ALA A 35 -19.77 10.15 12.72
N ASP A 36 -19.70 11.42 12.32
CA ASP A 36 -18.83 11.89 11.23
C ASP A 36 -17.34 11.65 11.52
N SER A 37 -16.90 11.82 12.77
CA SER A 37 -15.51 11.54 13.15
C SER A 37 -15.17 10.05 13.08
N MET A 38 -16.13 9.19 13.41
CA MET A 38 -15.98 7.74 13.25
C MET A 38 -15.86 7.37 11.78
N MET A 39 -16.71 7.94 10.93
CA MET A 39 -16.72 7.69 9.49
C MET A 39 -15.41 8.16 8.82
N GLN A 40 -14.97 9.39 9.09
CA GLN A 40 -13.70 9.90 8.55
C GLN A 40 -12.49 9.09 9.07
N PHE A 41 -12.53 8.62 10.30
CA PHE A 41 -11.48 7.75 10.84
C PHE A 41 -11.43 6.40 10.14
N VAL A 42 -12.59 5.78 9.88
CA VAL A 42 -12.67 4.53 9.10
C VAL A 42 -12.16 4.75 7.68
N GLU A 43 -12.56 5.83 7.01
CA GLU A 43 -12.06 6.17 5.67
C GLU A 43 -10.54 6.34 5.64
N TRP A 44 -9.99 7.01 6.65
CA TRP A 44 -8.54 7.17 6.80
C TRP A 44 -7.81 5.83 6.99
N LEU A 45 -8.33 4.92 7.82
CA LEU A 45 -7.77 3.58 7.98
C LEU A 45 -7.80 2.76 6.69
N VAL A 46 -8.86 2.92 5.90
CA VAL A 46 -9.02 2.26 4.60
C VAL A 46 -7.98 2.76 3.61
N GLU A 47 -7.73 4.07 3.55
CA GLU A 47 -6.72 4.64 2.67
C GLU A 47 -5.30 4.21 3.07
N LEU A 48 -4.99 4.20 4.37
CA LEU A 48 -3.74 3.64 4.88
C LEU A 48 -3.57 2.16 4.51
N GLY A 49 -4.64 1.37 4.56
CA GLY A 49 -4.62 -0.02 4.13
C GLY A 49 -4.24 -0.15 2.65
N ARG A 50 -4.84 0.67 1.77
CA ARG A 50 -4.52 0.70 0.33
C ARG A 50 -3.06 1.08 0.08
N GLU A 51 -2.55 2.08 0.79
CA GLU A 51 -1.15 2.50 0.69
C GLU A 51 -0.18 1.38 1.08
N LEU A 52 -0.45 0.70 2.19
CA LEU A 52 0.37 -0.43 2.66
C LEU A 52 0.38 -1.60 1.66
N ILE A 53 -0.77 -1.93 1.07
CA ILE A 53 -0.87 -2.93 0.00
C ILE A 53 -0.02 -2.51 -1.21
N GLY A 54 -0.07 -1.23 -1.59
CA GLY A 54 0.72 -0.68 -2.69
C GLY A 54 2.23 -0.78 -2.45
N ILE A 55 2.69 -0.46 -1.23
CA ILE A 55 4.10 -0.60 -0.81
C ILE A 55 4.51 -2.07 -0.88
N PHE A 56 3.69 -2.98 -0.34
CA PHE A 56 3.97 -4.40 -0.36
C PHE A 56 4.09 -4.94 -1.78
N THR A 57 3.12 -4.60 -2.64
CA THR A 57 3.11 -5.03 -4.06
C THR A 57 4.36 -4.54 -4.79
N SER A 58 4.73 -3.27 -4.58
CA SER A 58 5.94 -2.68 -5.17
C SER A 58 7.21 -3.37 -4.68
N ALA A 59 7.27 -3.72 -3.39
CA ALA A 59 8.40 -4.45 -2.82
C ALA A 59 8.54 -5.86 -3.40
N MET A 60 7.43 -6.59 -3.55
CA MET A 60 7.45 -7.93 -4.15
C MET A 60 7.86 -7.90 -5.61
N ASP A 61 7.39 -6.92 -6.37
CA ASP A 61 7.80 -6.74 -7.77
C ASP A 61 9.29 -6.40 -7.90
N LEU A 62 9.81 -5.51 -7.05
CA LEU A 62 11.24 -5.17 -7.01
C LEU A 62 12.12 -6.38 -6.69
N LEU A 63 11.63 -7.30 -5.85
CA LEU A 63 12.32 -8.54 -5.51
C LEU A 63 12.13 -9.65 -6.56
N GLY A 64 11.32 -9.43 -7.60
CA GLY A 64 11.00 -10.43 -8.62
C GLY A 64 10.10 -11.56 -8.11
N LEU A 65 9.40 -11.34 -6.99
CA LEU A 65 8.52 -12.31 -6.34
C LEU A 65 7.05 -12.11 -6.74
N SER A 66 6.75 -11.20 -7.66
CA SER A 66 5.39 -10.87 -8.10
C SER A 66 4.63 -12.05 -8.72
N ASN A 67 5.33 -13.06 -9.23
CA ASN A 67 4.74 -14.28 -9.82
C ASN A 67 4.62 -15.45 -8.82
N GLU A 68 5.02 -15.26 -7.57
CA GLU A 68 4.91 -16.29 -6.56
C GLU A 68 3.44 -16.48 -6.13
N THR A 69 2.97 -17.73 -6.12
CA THR A 69 1.57 -18.06 -5.79
C THR A 69 1.13 -17.45 -4.46
N HIS A 70 2.00 -17.51 -3.44
CA HIS A 70 1.69 -16.99 -2.11
C HIS A 70 1.56 -15.45 -2.08
N VAL A 71 2.26 -14.73 -2.96
CA VAL A 71 2.10 -13.28 -3.11
C VAL A 71 0.74 -12.97 -3.75
N GLY A 72 0.36 -13.73 -4.78
CA GLY A 72 -0.95 -13.61 -5.43
C GLY A 72 -2.12 -13.90 -4.49
N ASP A 73 -2.03 -14.98 -3.71
CA ASP A 73 -3.06 -15.35 -2.72
C ASP A 73 -3.25 -14.28 -1.65
N MET A 74 -2.14 -13.69 -1.18
CA MET A 74 -2.17 -12.64 -0.19
C MET A 74 -2.78 -11.34 -0.74
N LEU A 75 -2.41 -10.94 -1.96
CA LEU A 75 -3.00 -9.77 -2.62
C LEU A 75 -4.51 -9.96 -2.86
N THR A 76 -4.93 -11.16 -3.23
CA THR A 76 -6.36 -11.51 -3.39
C THR A 76 -7.10 -11.38 -2.06
N THR A 77 -6.53 -11.92 -0.97
CA THR A 77 -7.14 -11.82 0.37
C THR A 77 -7.27 -10.37 0.84
N LEU A 78 -6.28 -9.54 0.53
CA LEU A 78 -6.28 -8.11 0.87
C LEU A 78 -7.33 -7.34 0.04
N ASP A 79 -7.49 -7.68 -1.24
CA ASP A 79 -8.52 -7.10 -2.11
C ASP A 79 -9.94 -7.50 -1.67
N ASP A 80 -10.15 -8.76 -1.30
CA ASP A 80 -11.42 -9.25 -0.74
C ASP A 80 -11.77 -8.52 0.57
N GLY A 81 -10.79 -8.34 1.46
CA GLY A 81 -10.97 -7.57 2.70
C GLY A 81 -11.36 -6.12 2.43
N MET A 82 -10.75 -5.50 1.42
CA MET A 82 -11.09 -4.14 0.98
C MET A 82 -12.47 -4.05 0.32
N SER A 83 -12.86 -5.07 -0.44
CA SER A 83 -14.19 -5.17 -1.05
C SER A 83 -15.29 -5.21 0.01
N LEU A 84 -15.11 -5.99 1.08
CA LEU A 84 -16.04 -6.09 2.20
C LEU A 84 -16.33 -4.74 2.87
N VAL A 85 -15.31 -3.90 3.04
CA VAL A 85 -15.46 -2.55 3.58
C VAL A 85 -16.34 -1.69 2.67
N ASN A 86 -16.14 -1.76 1.35
CA ASN A 86 -16.92 -0.99 0.38
C ASN A 86 -18.38 -1.46 0.31
N THR A 87 -18.66 -2.76 0.42
CA THR A 87 -20.04 -3.28 0.50
C THR A 87 -20.75 -2.94 1.80
N THR A 88 -20.01 -2.75 2.90
CA THR A 88 -20.59 -2.29 4.17
C THR A 88 -21.01 -0.82 4.08
N LYS A 89 -20.26 -0.01 3.30
CA LYS A 89 -20.56 1.40 3.06
C LYS A 89 -21.78 1.64 2.15
N SER A 90 -22.13 0.69 1.27
CA SER A 90 -23.24 0.83 0.32
C SER A 90 -24.60 0.36 0.85
N GLN A 91 -24.70 -0.02 2.12
CA GLN A 91 -25.95 -0.42 2.77
C GLN A 91 -26.58 0.65 3.69
N ASP A 92 -25.96 1.83 3.79
CA ASP A 92 -26.54 3.06 4.35
C ASP A 92 -27.06 3.98 3.23
#